data_AF-A0A7J4S3Q2-F1
#
_entry.id   AF-A0A7J4S3Q2-F1
#
_cell.length_a   1.000
_cell.length_b   1.000
_cell.length_c   1.000
_cell.angle_alpha   90.00
_cell.angle_beta   90.00
_cell.angle_gamma   90.00
#
_symmetry.space_group_name_H-M   'P 1'
#
loop_
_entity.id
_entity.type
_entity.pdbx_description
1 polymer ?
#
loop_
_entity_poly.entity_id
_entity_poly.type
_entity_poly.pdbx_seq_one_letter_code
_entity_poly.pdbx_strand_id
1 'polypeptide(L)'
;MLRRLEVNGNPYLGVFCAANEDLLLLESSVPKPAVKYIAEALGTRAVQTSVAHSSVLGSLVAMNSNGVLTSPFVEEGEVEAIGDPVYPLPHRLNAVGNNVLCNDRGAVVHPG
;
A
#
# COMPACT_ATOMS: atom_id res chain seq x y z
N MET A 1 -15.12 10.16 8.52
CA MET A 1 -16.29 10.37 7.63
C MET A 1 -16.14 9.43 6.43
N LEU A 2 -17.16 8.65 6.08
CA LEU A 2 -17.12 7.77 4.90
C LEU A 2 -17.47 8.55 3.63
N ARG A 3 -16.73 8.33 2.54
CA ARG A 3 -16.97 8.94 1.22
C ARG A 3 -16.73 7.93 0.10
N ARG A 4 -17.36 8.17 -1.05
CA ARG A 4 -17.11 7.44 -2.29
C ARG A 4 -16.04 8.17 -3.08
N LEU A 5 -15.08 7.41 -3.61
CA LEU A 5 -13.98 7.89 -4.43
C LEU A 5 -13.70 6.85 -5.50
N GLU A 6 -13.28 7.31 -6.66
CA GLU A 6 -12.78 6.49 -7.75
C GLU A 6 -11.38 6.98 -8.13
N VAL A 7 -10.49 6.06 -8.49
CA VAL A 7 -9.18 6.36 -9.06
C VAL A 7 -9.26 6.04 -10.55
N ASN A 8 -9.17 7.06 -11.40
CA ASN A 8 -9.21 6.90 -12.86
C ASN A 8 -10.45 6.12 -13.35
N GLY A 9 -11.61 6.33 -12.73
CA GLY A 9 -12.87 5.64 -13.04
C GLY A 9 -12.98 4.22 -12.47
N ASN A 10 -12.02 3.79 -11.65
CA ASN A 10 -12.02 2.50 -10.97
C ASN A 10 -12.43 2.66 -9.48
N PRO A 11 -13.46 1.93 -9.00
CA PRO A 11 -13.93 2.03 -7.62
C PRO A 11 -13.11 1.22 -6.59
N TYR A 12 -12.15 0.40 -7.04
CA TYR A 12 -11.38 -0.49 -6.17
C TYR A 12 -10.18 0.21 -5.52
N LEU A 13 -10.43 1.12 -4.56
CA LEU A 13 -9.38 1.90 -3.89
C LEU A 13 -8.24 1.06 -3.31
N GLY A 14 -8.57 -0.06 -2.66
CA GLY A 14 -7.59 -0.96 -2.04
C GLY A 14 -6.62 -1.63 -3.02
N VAL A 15 -6.86 -1.55 -4.33
CA VAL A 15 -5.90 -1.98 -5.36
C VAL A 15 -4.78 -0.94 -5.53
N PHE A 16 -5.08 0.35 -5.31
CA PHE A 16 -4.16 1.46 -5.58
C PHE A 16 -3.46 2.00 -4.34
N CYS A 17 -3.95 1.69 -3.13
CA CYS A 17 -3.38 2.21 -1.89
C CYS A 17 -3.39 1.19 -0.75
N ALA A 18 -2.44 1.36 0.16
CA ALA A 18 -2.38 0.67 1.45
C ALA A 18 -2.08 1.68 2.56
N ALA A 19 -2.59 1.46 3.76
CA ALA A 19 -2.40 2.37 4.89
C ALA A 19 -2.21 1.61 6.20
N ASN A 20 -1.44 2.21 7.11
CA ASN A 20 -1.39 1.89 8.53
C ASN A 20 -1.79 3.14 9.34
N GLU A 21 -1.46 3.20 10.62
CA GLU A 21 -1.83 4.31 11.51
C GLU A 21 -1.18 5.66 11.13
N ASP A 22 0.01 5.64 10.50
CA ASP A 22 0.81 6.86 10.25
C ASP A 22 1.12 7.12 8.77
N LEU A 23 1.13 6.08 7.94
CA LEU A 23 1.55 6.08 6.53
C LEU A 23 0.42 5.59 5.62
N LEU A 24 0.18 6.38 4.58
CA LEU A 24 -0.64 6.03 3.43
C LEU A 24 0.26 5.96 2.19
N LEU A 25 0.39 4.76 1.64
CA LEU A 25 1.02 4.53 0.35
C LEU A 25 -0.05 4.56 -0.75
N LEU A 26 0.18 5.36 -1.79
CA LEU A 26 -0.68 5.41 -2.97
C LEU A 26 0.15 5.22 -4.23
N GLU A 27 -0.45 4.58 -5.21
CA GLU A 27 0.15 4.48 -6.52
C GLU A 27 0.26 5.87 -7.20
N SER A 28 1.32 6.05 -7.98
CA SER A 28 1.69 7.33 -8.62
C SER A 28 0.59 7.94 -9.51
N SER A 29 -0.31 7.15 -10.10
CA SER A 29 -1.42 7.64 -10.92
C SER A 29 -2.60 8.18 -10.12
N VAL A 30 -2.62 8.00 -8.78
CA VAL A 30 -3.70 8.55 -7.95
C VAL A 30 -3.68 10.08 -8.01
N PRO A 31 -4.79 10.76 -8.39
CA PRO A 31 -4.80 12.21 -8.53
C PRO A 31 -4.49 12.93 -7.21
N LYS A 32 -3.66 13.98 -7.25
CA LYS A 32 -3.27 14.78 -6.06
C LYS A 32 -4.45 15.23 -5.18
N PRO A 33 -5.61 15.66 -5.72
CA PRO A 33 -6.77 15.96 -4.88
C PRO A 33 -7.22 14.73 -4.09
N ALA A 34 -7.34 13.56 -4.73
CA ALA A 34 -7.72 12.31 -4.09
C ALA A 34 -6.71 11.92 -3.00
N VAL A 35 -5.40 12.03 -3.26
CA VAL A 35 -4.34 11.81 -2.26
C VAL A 35 -4.57 12.66 -1.01
N LYS A 36 -4.74 13.97 -1.19
CA LYS A 36 -4.96 14.91 -0.07
C LYS A 36 -6.21 14.52 0.72
N TYR A 37 -7.30 14.18 0.04
CA TYR A 37 -8.53 13.78 0.70
C TYR A 37 -8.40 12.49 1.52
N ILE A 38 -7.74 11.47 0.97
CA ILE A 38 -7.54 10.20 1.69
C ILE A 38 -6.64 10.44 2.90
N ALA A 39 -5.54 11.17 2.73
CA ALA A 39 -4.61 11.49 3.80
C ALA A 39 -5.28 12.26 4.95
N GLU A 40 -6.08 13.28 4.64
CA GLU A 40 -6.84 14.04 5.65
C GLU A 40 -7.89 13.17 6.35
N ALA A 41 -8.54 12.26 5.62
CA ALA A 41 -9.56 11.38 6.20
C ALA A 41 -8.97 10.31 7.13
N LEU A 42 -7.75 9.85 6.84
CA LEU A 42 -7.04 8.85 7.63
C LEU A 42 -6.14 9.45 8.71
N GLY A 43 -5.73 10.72 8.58
CA GLY A 43 -4.79 11.36 9.51
C GLY A 43 -3.33 10.95 9.30
N THR A 44 -2.98 10.44 8.12
CA THR A 44 -1.69 9.81 7.80
C THR A 44 -0.83 10.66 6.87
N ARG A 45 0.50 10.50 6.91
CA ARG A 45 1.40 11.03 5.88
C ARG A 45 1.19 10.27 4.57
N ALA A 46 1.05 10.97 3.46
CA ALA A 46 0.89 10.34 2.14
C ALA A 46 2.23 10.27 1.39
N VAL A 47 2.51 9.10 0.80
CA VAL A 47 3.61 8.88 -0.13
C VAL A 47 3.03 8.32 -1.43
N GLN A 48 3.33 8.99 -2.55
CA GLN A 48 3.06 8.45 -3.88
C GLN A 48 4.30 7.72 -4.38
N THR A 49 4.17 6.43 -4.67
CA THR A 49 5.25 5.57 -5.18
C THR A 49 4.66 4.39 -5.97
N SER A 50 5.49 3.44 -6.37
CA SER A 50 5.09 2.14 -6.90
C SER A 50 5.78 1.02 -6.12
N VAL A 51 5.37 -0.21 -6.37
CA VAL A 51 6.15 -1.41 -6.04
C VAL A 51 6.29 -2.20 -7.32
N ALA A 52 7.52 -2.52 -7.72
CA ALA A 52 7.84 -3.18 -8.98
C ALA A 52 7.27 -2.45 -10.21
N HIS A 53 7.25 -1.11 -10.18
CA HIS A 53 6.64 -0.25 -11.20
C HIS A 53 5.18 -0.57 -11.52
N SER A 54 4.47 -1.22 -10.59
CA SER A 54 3.11 -1.69 -10.80
C SER A 54 2.07 -0.61 -10.49
N SER A 55 0.97 -0.63 -11.25
CA SER A 55 -0.21 0.22 -11.01
C SER A 55 -1.14 -0.31 -9.92
N VAL A 56 -0.84 -1.46 -9.32
CA VAL A 56 -1.68 -2.12 -8.30
C VAL A 56 -0.98 -2.20 -6.93
N LEU A 57 -0.44 -1.06 -6.47
CA LEU A 57 0.35 -0.96 -5.23
C LEU A 57 -0.30 -1.68 -4.03
N GLY A 58 -1.60 -1.46 -3.80
CA GLY A 58 -2.30 -2.07 -2.66
C GLY A 58 -2.42 -3.59 -2.74
N SER A 59 -2.32 -4.18 -3.94
CA SER A 59 -2.26 -5.64 -4.11
C SER A 59 -0.87 -6.22 -3.82
N LEU A 60 0.18 -5.39 -3.81
CA LEU A 60 1.57 -5.82 -3.64
C LEU A 60 2.13 -5.51 -2.26
N VAL A 61 1.35 -4.86 -1.40
CA VAL A 61 1.77 -4.37 -0.09
C VAL A 61 0.81 -4.83 0.99
N ALA A 62 1.36 -5.35 2.09
CA ALA A 62 0.67 -5.44 3.37
C ALA A 62 1.52 -4.69 4.41
N MET A 63 0.89 -3.92 5.29
CA MET A 63 1.62 -3.06 6.23
C MET A 63 0.88 -2.92 7.55
N ASN A 64 1.66 -2.71 8.60
CA ASN A 64 1.18 -2.28 9.90
C ASN A 64 2.13 -1.20 10.44
N SER A 65 1.97 -0.77 11.69
CA SER A 65 2.78 0.30 12.29
C SER A 65 4.26 -0.06 12.48
N ASN A 66 4.66 -1.31 12.22
CA ASN A 66 6.05 -1.78 12.39
C ASN A 66 6.81 -1.91 11.06
N GLY A 67 6.12 -1.81 9.92
CA GLY A 67 6.78 -1.88 8.62
C GLY A 67 5.87 -2.31 7.47
N VAL A 68 6.49 -2.41 6.31
CA VAL A 68 5.84 -2.66 5.03
C VAL A 68 6.38 -3.96 4.44
N LEU A 69 5.52 -4.96 4.29
CA LEU A 69 5.81 -6.20 3.58
C LEU A 69 5.43 -6.04 2.11
N THR A 70 6.37 -6.25 1.19
CA THR A 70 6.17 -6.00 -0.24
C THR A 70 6.45 -7.23 -1.10
N SER A 71 6.01 -7.18 -2.37
CA SER A 71 6.54 -8.04 -3.44
C SER A 71 8.08 -8.04 -3.44
N PRO A 72 8.75 -9.16 -3.80
CA PRO A 72 10.21 -9.25 -3.84
C PRO A 72 10.85 -8.42 -4.96
N PHE A 73 10.05 -7.85 -5.86
CA PHE A 73 10.50 -7.05 -6.99
C PHE A 73 10.51 -5.53 -6.71
N VAL A 74 10.41 -5.12 -5.45
CA VAL A 74 10.54 -3.71 -5.07
C VAL A 74 11.95 -3.20 -5.39
N GLU A 75 12.06 -1.99 -5.93
CA GLU A 75 13.33 -1.37 -6.29
C GLU A 75 13.84 -0.41 -5.21
N GLU A 76 15.14 -0.13 -5.21
CA GLU A 76 15.80 0.74 -4.22
C GLU A 76 15.15 2.12 -4.11
N GLY A 77 14.86 2.77 -5.24
CA GLY A 77 14.18 4.07 -5.25
C GLY A 77 12.73 4.01 -4.71
N GLU A 78 12.05 2.86 -4.85
CA GLU A 78 10.72 2.66 -4.28
C GLU A 78 10.79 2.48 -2.76
N VAL A 79 11.81 1.75 -2.27
CA VAL A 79 12.10 1.59 -0.83
C VAL A 79 12.44 2.94 -0.19
N GLU A 80 13.32 3.72 -0.82
CA GLU A 80 13.69 5.06 -0.36
C GLU A 80 12.47 5.99 -0.28
N ALA A 81 11.57 5.92 -1.27
CA ALA A 81 10.36 6.75 -1.28
C ALA A 81 9.40 6.39 -0.13
N ILE A 82 9.27 5.10 0.22
CA ILE A 82 8.40 4.64 1.32
C ILE A 82 8.85 5.25 2.66
N GLY A 83 10.15 5.25 2.91
CA GLY A 83 10.77 5.90 4.08
C GLY A 83 10.50 5.20 5.43
N ASP A 84 9.91 4.01 5.42
CA ASP A 84 9.69 3.13 6.58
C ASP A 84 10.41 1.78 6.35
N PRO A 85 10.59 0.92 7.37
CA PRO A 85 11.16 -0.41 7.18
C PRO A 85 10.40 -1.24 6.15
N VAL A 86 11.05 -1.56 5.03
CA VAL A 86 10.50 -2.39 3.95
C VAL A 86 11.10 -3.79 4.00
N TYR A 87 10.24 -4.80 3.89
CA TYR A 87 10.59 -6.21 3.88
C TYR A 87 10.07 -6.85 2.59
N PRO A 88 10.93 -7.10 1.59
CA PRO A 88 10.53 -7.84 0.41
C PRO A 88 10.33 -9.32 0.75
N LEU A 89 9.17 -9.90 0.41
CA LEU A 89 8.86 -11.31 0.68
C LEU A 89 9.36 -12.21 -0.46
N PRO A 90 10.41 -13.05 -0.27
CA PRO A 90 10.92 -13.94 -1.31
C PRO A 90 10.03 -15.18 -1.50
N HIS A 91 8.82 -14.99 -2.01
CA HIS A 91 7.81 -16.03 -2.17
C HIS A 91 7.11 -15.96 -3.53
N ARG A 92 6.62 -17.10 -4.02
CA ARG A 92 5.90 -17.21 -5.32
C ARG A 92 4.58 -16.43 -5.32
N LEU A 93 3.87 -16.44 -4.19
CA LEU A 93 2.65 -15.65 -3.97
C LEU A 93 3.06 -14.23 -3.57
N ASN A 94 3.52 -13.47 -4.55
CA ASN A 94 4.14 -12.15 -4.39
C ASN A 94 3.15 -10.97 -4.38
N ALA A 95 1.87 -11.21 -4.69
CA ALA A 95 0.81 -10.23 -4.48
C ALA A 95 0.49 -10.13 -2.98
N VAL A 96 1.43 -9.58 -2.20
CA VAL A 96 1.41 -9.65 -0.73
C VAL A 96 0.12 -9.10 -0.15
N GLY A 97 -0.38 -7.96 -0.65
CA GLY A 97 -1.63 -7.34 -0.17
C GLY A 97 -2.87 -8.21 -0.39
N ASN A 98 -2.82 -9.15 -1.35
CA ASN A 98 -3.90 -10.12 -1.57
C ASN A 98 -3.77 -11.37 -0.68
N ASN A 99 -2.57 -11.67 -0.21
CA ASN A 99 -2.25 -12.91 0.51
C ASN A 99 -2.08 -12.70 2.02
N VAL A 100 -1.91 -11.45 2.47
CA VAL A 100 -1.63 -11.10 3.86
C VAL A 100 -2.58 -9.99 4.29
N LEU A 101 -3.37 -10.26 5.33
CA LEU A 101 -4.13 -9.26 6.05
C LEU A 101 -3.51 -9.09 7.43
N CYS A 102 -3.03 -7.90 7.76
CA CYS A 102 -2.38 -7.63 9.03
C CYS A 102 -2.90 -6.35 9.71
N ASN A 103 -2.63 -6.28 11.01
CA ASN A 103 -2.68 -5.07 11.81
C ASN A 103 -1.57 -5.13 12.87
N ASP A 104 -1.59 -4.24 13.85
CA ASP A 104 -0.55 -4.17 14.90
C ASP A 104 -0.61 -5.31 15.92
N ARG A 105 -1.63 -6.17 15.85
CA ARG A 105 -1.87 -7.25 16.82
C ARG A 105 -1.70 -8.64 16.23
N GLY A 106 -1.64 -8.76 14.91
CA GLY A 106 -1.48 -10.05 14.23
C GLY A 106 -1.71 -9.98 12.73
N ALA A 107 -1.61 -11.14 12.10
CA ALA A 107 -1.84 -11.31 10.68
C ALA A 107 -2.54 -12.64 10.37
N VAL A 108 -3.33 -12.64 9.30
CA VAL A 108 -3.85 -13.84 8.64
C VAL A 108 -3.17 -13.93 7.28
N VAL A 109 -2.64 -15.11 6.97
CA VAL A 109 -1.86 -15.35 5.77
C VAL A 109 -2.44 -16.51 4.97
N HIS A 110 -2.41 -16.39 3.65
CA HIS A 110 -2.77 -17.49 2.76
C HIS A 110 -1.91 -18.73 3.06
N PRO A 111 -2.47 -19.94 3.16
CA PRO A 111 -1.74 -21.14 3.61
C PRO A 111 -0.70 -21.67 2.61
N GLY A 112 -0.80 -21.33 1.32
CA GLY A 112 0.21 -21.65 0.29
C GLY A 112 -0.35 -22.08 -1.06
#